data_AF-A0A6J7S1N9-F1
#
_entry.id   AF-A0A6J7S1N9-F1
#
_cell.length_a   1.000
_cell.length_b   1.000
_cell.length_c   1.000
_cell.angle_alpha   90.00
_cell.angle_beta   90.00
_cell.angle_gamma   90.00
#
_symmetry.space_group_name_H-M   'P 1'
#
loop_
_entity.id
_entity.type
_entity.pdbx_description
1 polymer ?
#
loop_
_entity_poly.entity_id
_entity_poly.type
_entity_poly.pdbx_seq_one_letter_code
_entity_poly.pdbx_strand_id
1 'polypeptide(L)' 'MWSDAGLVRNREGLERLLDDPYPLAALVARCALAREESRGSHWRTDFPALNSDLDGIHAVIRGESAAFERWQ' A
#
# COMPACT_ATOMS: atom_id res chain seq x y z
N MET A 1 1.00 13.06 -1.81
CA MET A 1 0.05 12.01 -2.27
C MET A 1 0.20 11.65 -3.75
N TRP A 2 -0.23 12.48 -4.73
CA TRP A 2 -0.25 12.07 -6.16
C TRP A 2 1.10 11.58 -6.69
N SER A 3 2.19 12.29 -6.37
CA SER A 3 3.53 11.96 -6.83
C SER A 3 4.09 10.65 -6.27
N ASP A 4 3.58 10.18 -5.12
CA ASP A 4 4.18 9.10 -4.34
C ASP A 4 3.27 7.86 -4.21
N ALA A 5 1.94 8.06 -4.26
CA ALA A 5 0.92 7.02 -4.17
C ALA A 5 -0.11 7.09 -5.33
N GLY A 6 0.24 7.73 -6.43
CA GLY A 6 -0.60 7.83 -7.64
C GLY A 6 -0.72 6.52 -8.42
N LEU A 7 -0.68 6.60 -9.75
CA LEU A 7 -0.72 5.43 -10.64
C LEU A 7 0.49 4.51 -10.45
N VAL A 8 1.66 5.12 -10.19
CA VAL A 8 2.92 4.43 -10.02
C VAL A 8 3.42 4.62 -8.61
N ARG A 9 3.81 3.51 -7.97
CA ARG A 9 4.30 3.49 -6.59
C ARG A 9 5.63 2.77 -6.52
N ASN A 10 6.46 3.17 -5.57
CA ASN A 10 7.68 2.47 -5.18
C ASN A 10 7.89 2.66 -3.68
N ARG A 11 8.80 1.87 -3.08
CA ARG A 11 9.13 1.97 -1.65
C ARG A 11 9.47 3.41 -1.22
N GLU A 12 10.38 4.07 -1.93
CA GLU A 12 10.88 5.40 -1.57
C GLU A 12 9.78 6.47 -1.48
N GLY A 13 8.90 6.54 -2.47
CA GLY A 13 7.78 7.48 -2.46
C GLY A 13 6.79 7.18 -1.34
N LEU A 14 6.46 5.91 -1.13
CA LEU A 14 5.57 5.54 -0.04
C LEU A 14 6.16 5.82 1.33
N GLU A 15 7.48 5.63 1.52
CA GLU A 15 8.17 5.98 2.76
C GLU A 15 8.11 7.49 3.03
N ARG A 16 8.26 8.35 2.02
CA ARG A 16 8.05 9.81 2.20
C ARG A 16 6.66 10.17 2.70
N LEU A 17 5.63 9.43 2.28
CA LEU A 17 4.25 9.70 2.72
C LEU A 17 3.99 9.30 4.17
N LEU A 18 4.86 8.52 4.80
CA LEU A 18 4.71 8.19 6.23
C LEU A 18 4.82 9.44 7.12
N ASP A 19 5.56 10.45 6.66
CA ASP A 19 5.77 11.73 7.35
C ASP A 19 4.83 12.84 6.82
N ASP A 20 3.83 12.50 5.99
CA ASP A 20 2.90 13.47 5.42
C ASP A 20 2.03 14.11 6.55
N PRO A 21 1.85 15.45 6.56
CA PRO A 21 1.06 16.12 7.58
C PRO A 21 -0.42 15.71 7.59
N TYR A 22 -0.92 15.11 6.51
CA TYR A 22 -2.27 14.56 6.43
C TYR A 22 -2.26 13.07 6.81
N PRO A 23 -2.84 12.69 7.95
CA PRO A 23 -2.76 11.30 8.45
C PRO A 23 -3.26 10.26 7.45
N LEU A 24 -4.31 10.60 6.68
CA LEU A 24 -4.86 9.70 5.67
C LEU A 24 -3.81 9.29 4.62
N ALA A 25 -2.92 10.19 4.21
CA ALA A 25 -1.87 9.87 3.25
C ALA A 25 -0.87 8.86 3.83
N ALA A 26 -0.46 9.06 5.08
CA ALA A 26 0.39 8.12 5.81
C ALA A 26 -0.28 6.75 5.98
N LEU A 27 -1.59 6.69 6.28
CA LEU A 27 -2.32 5.42 6.39
C LEU A 27 -2.38 4.66 5.05
N VAL A 28 -2.61 5.37 3.94
CA VAL A 28 -2.56 4.78 2.59
C VAL A 28 -1.16 4.23 2.31
N ALA A 29 -0.12 4.98 2.65
CA ALA A 29 1.26 4.56 2.45
C ALA A 29 1.60 3.30 3.25
N ARG A 30 1.17 3.20 4.51
CA ARG A 30 1.37 2.01 5.37
C ARG A 30 0.73 0.77 4.75
N CYS A 31 -0.51 0.85 4.29
CA CYS A 31 -1.17 -0.26 3.60
C CYS A 31 -0.48 -0.61 2.28
N ALA A 32 -0.07 0.39 1.50
CA ALA A 32 0.61 0.19 0.22
C ALA A 32 2.01 -0.40 0.38
N LEU A 33 2.74 -0.05 1.45
CA LEU A 33 4.03 -0.61 1.82
C LEU A 33 3.90 -2.07 2.24
N ALA A 34 2.91 -2.39 3.07
CA ALA A 34 2.66 -3.76 3.50
C ALA A 34 2.29 -4.69 2.33
N ARG A 35 1.58 -4.19 1.32
CA ARG A 35 1.15 -4.96 0.15
C ARG A 35 2.23 -5.00 -0.93
N GLU A 36 3.17 -5.93 -0.77
CA GLU A 36 4.29 -6.20 -1.69
C GLU A 36 3.86 -7.02 -2.93
N GLU A 37 2.94 -6.48 -3.72
CA GLU A 37 2.56 -6.98 -5.05
C GLU A 37 2.00 -5.84 -5.91
N SER A 38 1.65 -6.14 -7.16
CA SER A 38 0.84 -5.28 -8.02
C SER A 38 -0.48 -5.95 -8.38
N ARG A 39 -1.61 -5.29 -8.08
CA ARG A 39 -2.96 -5.79 -8.33
C ARG A 39 -3.95 -4.66 -8.58
N GLY A 40 -4.63 -4.70 -9.72
CA GLY A 40 -5.62 -3.68 -10.10
C GLY A 40 -4.99 -2.29 -10.15
N SER A 41 -5.59 -1.32 -9.45
CA SER A 41 -5.09 0.07 -9.35
C SER A 41 -3.90 0.25 -8.39
N HIS A 42 -3.48 -0.81 -7.70
CA HIS A 42 -2.27 -0.81 -6.89
C HIS A 42 -1.11 -1.37 -7.70
N TRP A 43 -0.31 -0.48 -8.31
CA TRP A 43 0.87 -0.87 -9.07
C TRP A 43 2.16 -0.39 -8.38
N ARG A 44 3.05 -1.35 -8.08
CA ARG A 44 4.35 -1.18 -7.41
C ARG A 44 5.46 -1.56 -8.38
N THR A 45 6.31 -0.59 -8.74
CA THR A 45 7.46 -0.84 -9.65
C THR A 45 8.48 -1.83 -9.09
N ASP A 46 8.62 -1.86 -7.76
CA ASP A 46 9.49 -2.75 -7.00
C ASP A 46 8.84 -4.12 -6.68
N PHE A 47 7.54 -4.26 -6.91
CA PHE A 47 6.79 -5.52 -6.83
C PHE A 47 5.81 -5.64 -8.02
N PRO A 48 6.30 -5.80 -9.26
CA PRO A 48 5.46 -5.69 -10.47
C PRO A 48 4.54 -6.89 -10.70
N ALA A 49 4.81 -8.02 -10.06
CA ALA A 49 4.04 -9.25 -10.20
C ALA A 49 2.88 -9.32 -9.19
N LEU A 50 1.87 -10.11 -9.54
CA LEU A 50 0.87 -10.60 -8.59
C LEU A 50 1.54 -11.56 -7.61
N ASN A 51 1.10 -11.53 -6.36
CA ASN A 51 1.43 -12.54 -5.36
C ASN A 51 0.16 -13.36 -5.04
N SER A 52 0.18 -14.66 -5.35
CA SER A 52 -0.96 -15.56 -5.11
C SER A 52 -1.33 -15.68 -3.62
N ASP A 53 -0.37 -15.48 -2.71
CA ASP A 53 -0.63 -15.54 -1.27
C ASP A 53 -1.51 -14.37 -0.80
N LEU A 54 -1.60 -13.31 -1.61
CA LEU A 54 -2.42 -12.12 -1.35
C LEU A 54 -3.77 -12.13 -2.08
N ASP A 55 -4.12 -13.24 -2.74
CA ASP A 55 -5.42 -13.42 -3.39
C ASP A 55 -6.56 -13.41 -2.36
N GLY A 56 -7.54 -12.52 -2.57
CA GLY A 56 -8.68 -12.33 -1.67
C GLY A 56 -8.31 -11.75 -0.29
N ILE A 57 -7.08 -11.25 -0.14
CA ILE A 57 -6.59 -10.64 1.10
C ILE A 57 -6.71 -9.12 1.02
N HIS A 58 -7.30 -8.51 2.04
CA HIS A 58 -7.48 -7.08 2.20
C HIS A 58 -6.40 -6.52 3.12
N ALA A 59 -5.79 -5.40 2.74
CA ALA A 59 -4.96 -4.62 3.66
C ALA A 59 -5.88 -3.72 4.50
N VAL A 60 -5.88 -3.93 5.81
CA VAL A 60 -6.71 -3.21 6.78
C VAL A 60 -5.81 -2.44 7.73
N ILE A 61 -6.10 -1.15 7.95
CA ILE A 61 -5.37 -0.33 8.91
C ILE A 61 -6.13 -0.28 10.24
N ARG A 62 -5.42 -0.52 11.35
CA ARG A 62 -5.94 -0.38 12.72
C ARG A 62 -5.03 0.58 13.47
N GLY A 63 -5.47 1.83 13.64
CA GLY A 63 -4.59 2.93 14.05
C GLY A 63 -3.53 3.19 12.97
N GLU A 64 -2.26 2.93 13.29
CA GLU A 64 -1.13 3.07 12.37
C GLU A 64 -0.52 1.73 11.93
N SER A 65 -1.13 0.62 12.32
CA SER A 65 -0.66 -0.72 11.98
C SER A 65 -1.48 -1.29 10.84
N ALA A 66 -0.83 -1.64 9.73
CA ALA A 66 -1.44 -2.38 8.64
C ALA A 66 -1.46 -3.88 8.98
N ALA A 67 -2.58 -4.53 8.69
CA ALA A 67 -2.78 -5.96 8.85
C ALA A 67 -3.46 -6.55 7.60
N PHE A 68 -3.38 -7.86 7.45
CA PHE A 68 -4.03 -8.57 6.36
C PHE A 68 -5.23 -9.36 6.86
N GLU A 69 -6.36 -9.22 6.17
CA GLU A 69 -7.60 -9.89 6.51
C GLU A 69 -8.23 -10.55 5.28
N ARG A 70 -8.81 -11.72 5.47
CA ARG A 70 -9.69 -12.35 4.48
C ARG A 70 -11.12 -12.13 4.91
N TRP A 71 -11.90 -11.49 4.04
CA TRP A 71 -13.33 -11.27 4.28
C TRP A 71 -14.13 -12.32 3.49
N GLN A 72 -15.18 -12.84 4.10
CA GLN A 72 -16.08 -13.85 3.53
C GLN A 72 -17.46 -13.26 3.30
#